data_AF-A0A0F9IXQ6-F1
#
_entry.id   AF-A0A0F9IXQ6-F1
#
_cell.length_a   1.000
_cell.length_b   1.000
_cell.length_c   1.000
_cell.angle_alpha   90.00
_cell.angle_beta   90.00
_cell.angle_gamma   90.00
#
_symmetry.space_group_name_H-M   'P 1'
#
loop_
_entity.id
_entity.type
_entity.pdbx_description
1 polymer ?
#
loop_
_entity_poly.entity_id
_entity_poly.type
_entity_poly.pdbx_seq_one_letter_code
_entity_poly.pdbx_strand_id
1 'polypeptide(L)'
;MTMDLSGFVPKKTKLIIGTKTFVFTELSLADMAEFRARIREQRKKANEERRERIIKTAREIGDLDPMKLLEIVNTSISEEEFSEEAETIEGIGFLAYLSLRHLHPEISKDNALMIVTPSNIEKVTEALFPASLEDEVKKKPVNRRKPSHKLQQ
;
A
#
# COMPACT_ATOMS: atom_id res chain seq x y z
N MET A 1 -12.62 23.53 21.00
CA MET A 1 -11.75 22.73 21.88
C MET A 1 -10.52 22.37 21.06
N THR A 2 -9.37 23.00 21.32
CA THR A 2 -8.10 22.68 20.66
C THR A 2 -7.53 21.43 21.32
N MET A 3 -7.46 20.32 20.57
CA MET A 3 -6.76 19.13 21.04
C MET A 3 -5.28 19.47 21.20
N ASP A 4 -4.75 19.28 22.41
CA ASP A 4 -3.32 19.39 22.66
C ASP A 4 -2.62 18.16 22.08
N LEU A 5 -1.91 18.35 20.97
CA LEU A 5 -1.20 17.32 20.23
C LEU A 5 0.27 17.20 20.67
N SER A 6 0.73 17.98 21.66
CA SER A 6 2.14 18.04 22.07
C SER A 6 2.68 16.72 22.64
N GLY A 7 1.81 15.75 22.94
CA GLY A 7 2.15 14.43 23.45
C GLY A 7 1.99 13.27 22.46
N PHE A 8 1.54 13.50 21.22
CA PHE A 8 1.35 12.41 20.27
C PHE A 8 2.69 11.99 19.66
N VAL A 9 3.30 10.96 20.24
CA VAL A 9 4.50 10.30 19.69
C VAL A 9 4.04 9.17 18.78
N PRO A 10 4.35 9.20 17.46
CA PRO A 10 4.01 8.11 16.55
C PRO A 10 4.59 6.79 17.03
N LYS A 11 3.80 5.70 16.98
CA LYS A 11 4.30 4.38 17.35
C LYS A 11 5.45 3.99 16.43
N LYS A 12 6.44 3.30 16.99
CA LYS A 12 7.60 2.79 16.24
C LYS A 12 7.60 1.27 16.27
N THR A 13 7.62 0.65 15.10
CA THR A 13 7.67 -0.81 14.96
C THR A 13 9.02 -1.22 14.39
N LYS A 14 9.73 -2.11 15.09
CA LYS A 14 11.00 -2.66 14.61
C LYS A 14 10.75 -3.95 13.85
N LEU A 15 11.24 -4.03 12.63
CA LEU A 15 11.12 -5.21 11.78
C LEU A 15 12.50 -5.63 11.27
N ILE A 16 12.82 -6.91 11.39
CA ILE A 16 14.08 -7.47 10.89
C ILE A 16 13.79 -8.12 9.53
N ILE A 17 14.47 -7.65 8.49
CA ILE A 17 14.35 -8.16 7.13
C ILE A 17 15.76 -8.55 6.66
N GLY A 18 15.96 -9.84 6.41
CA GLY A 18 17.28 -10.41 6.17
C GLY A 18 18.18 -10.20 7.39
N THR A 19 19.27 -9.47 7.22
CA THR A 19 20.23 -9.12 8.28
C THR A 19 20.08 -7.68 8.80
N LYS A 20 19.16 -6.89 8.22
CA LYS A 20 18.96 -5.48 8.57
C LYS A 20 17.74 -5.30 9.46
N THR A 21 17.84 -4.36 10.39
CA THR A 21 16.71 -3.94 11.24
C THR A 21 16.21 -2.60 10.75
N PHE A 22 14.93 -2.55 10.41
CA PHE A 22 14.23 -1.34 10.00
C PHE A 22 13.30 -0.88 11.13
N VAL A 23 13.19 0.43 11.29
CA VAL A 23 12.32 1.05 12.30
C VAL A 23 11.28 1.86 11.55
N PHE A 24 10.07 1.31 11.50
CA PHE A 24 8.90 1.91 10.88
C PHE A 24 8.26 2.87 11.87
N THR A 25 7.88 4.07 11.42
CA THR A 25 6.95 4.94 12.17
C THR A 25 5.54 4.71 11.67
N GLU A 26 4.58 4.71 12.58
CA GLU A 26 3.15 4.71 12.26
C GLU A 26 2.81 5.80 11.23
N LEU A 27 2.04 5.43 10.21
CA LEU A 27 1.66 6.34 9.14
C LEU A 27 0.71 7.42 9.67
N SER A 28 1.02 8.68 9.37
CA SER A 28 0.16 9.80 9.72
C SER A 28 -0.94 10.02 8.68
N LEU A 29 -1.95 10.82 9.04
CA LEU A 29 -2.94 11.30 8.06
C LEU A 29 -2.30 12.08 6.91
N ALA A 30 -1.18 12.76 7.15
CA ALA A 30 -0.43 13.46 6.11
C ALA A 30 0.22 12.48 5.13
N ASP A 31 0.79 11.38 5.61
CA ASP A 31 1.37 10.33 4.78
C ASP A 31 0.29 9.64 3.93
N MET A 32 -0.89 9.38 4.51
CA MET A 32 -2.03 8.85 3.78
C MET A 32 -2.55 9.82 2.71
N ALA A 33 -2.54 11.13 2.98
CA ALA A 33 -2.88 12.14 1.99
C ALA A 33 -1.85 12.21 0.85
N GLU A 34 -0.56 12.08 1.17
CA GLU A 34 0.54 12.01 0.19
C GLU A 34 0.40 10.78 -0.70
N PHE A 35 0.07 9.62 -0.13
CA PHE A 35 -0.21 8.41 -0.90
C PHE A 35 -1.42 8.58 -1.83
N ARG A 36 -2.53 9.15 -1.33
CA ARG A 36 -3.70 9.48 -2.16
C ARG A 36 -3.35 10.43 -3.32
N ALA A 37 -2.52 11.43 -3.06
CA ALA A 37 -2.09 12.37 -4.09
C ALA A 37 -1.26 11.68 -5.18
N ARG A 38 -0.36 10.78 -4.79
CA ARG A 38 0.43 10.00 -5.73
C ARG A 38 -0.44 9.11 -6.64
N ILE A 39 -1.41 8.40 -6.08
CA ILE A 39 -2.31 7.54 -6.88
C ILE A 39 -3.06 8.40 -7.91
N ARG A 40 -3.55 9.57 -7.48
CA ARG A 40 -4.20 10.54 -8.38
C ARG A 40 -3.28 10.98 -9.51
N GLU A 41 -2.02 11.26 -9.22
CA GLU A 41 -1.05 11.67 -10.22
C GLU A 41 -0.71 10.55 -11.22
N GLN A 42 -0.47 9.33 -10.73
CA GLN A 42 -0.21 8.16 -11.57
C GLN A 42 -1.39 7.87 -12.51
N ARG A 43 -2.62 7.93 -11.98
CA ARG A 43 -3.85 7.77 -12.79
C ARG A 43 -4.06 8.93 -13.75
N LYS A 44 -3.79 10.18 -13.35
CA LYS A 44 -3.87 11.33 -14.26
C LYS A 44 -2.96 11.13 -15.46
N LYS A 45 -1.71 10.72 -15.22
CA LYS A 45 -0.76 10.41 -16.28
C LYS A 45 -1.24 9.25 -17.16
N ALA A 46 -1.68 8.14 -16.57
CA ALA A 46 -2.20 7.00 -17.32
C ALA A 46 -3.44 7.35 -18.15
N ASN A 47 -4.32 8.21 -17.62
CA ASN A 47 -5.51 8.70 -18.30
C ASN A 47 -5.15 9.65 -19.44
N GLU A 48 -4.19 10.55 -19.25
CA GLU A 48 -3.66 11.40 -20.32
C GLU A 48 -3.08 10.55 -21.46
N GLU A 49 -2.22 9.58 -21.15
CA GLU A 49 -1.67 8.62 -22.13
C GLU A 49 -2.76 7.78 -22.82
N ARG A 50 -3.82 7.41 -22.10
CA ARG A 50 -4.96 6.67 -22.66
C ARG A 50 -5.81 7.57 -23.57
N ARG A 51 -6.05 8.82 -23.18
CA ARG A 51 -6.77 9.82 -23.99
C ARG A 51 -6.03 10.07 -25.31
N GLU A 52 -4.72 10.25 -25.28
CA GLU A 52 -3.91 10.45 -26.48
C GLU A 52 -4.02 9.26 -27.44
N ARG A 53 -3.94 8.03 -26.91
CA ARG A 53 -4.12 6.79 -27.69
C ARG A 53 -5.52 6.71 -28.30
N ILE A 54 -6.56 6.96 -27.52
CA ILE A 54 -7.95 6.95 -27.99
C ILE A 54 -8.17 7.95 -29.11
N ILE A 55 -7.69 9.19 -28.95
CA ILE A 55 -7.80 10.24 -29.98
C ILE A 55 -7.06 9.84 -31.25
N LYS A 56 -5.85 9.29 -31.11
CA LYS A 56 -5.07 8.79 -32.25
C LYS A 56 -5.82 7.67 -32.99
N THR A 57 -6.28 6.65 -32.28
CA THR A 57 -7.00 5.52 -32.86
C THR A 57 -8.34 5.94 -33.49
N ALA A 58 -9.08 6.86 -32.87
CA ALA A 58 -10.33 7.37 -33.43
C ALA A 58 -10.09 8.14 -34.75
N ARG A 59 -9.00 8.92 -34.83
CA ARG A 59 -8.58 9.58 -36.08
C ARG A 59 -8.18 8.60 -37.18
N GLU A 60 -7.57 7.47 -36.82
CA GLU A 60 -7.16 6.42 -37.77
C GLU A 60 -8.35 5.61 -38.30
N ILE A 61 -9.38 5.39 -37.49
CA ILE A 61 -10.58 4.60 -37.86
C ILE A 61 -11.63 5.45 -38.59
N GLY A 62 -11.61 6.78 -38.40
CA GLY A 62 -12.42 7.75 -39.15
C GLY A 62 -13.91 7.82 -38.79
N ASP A 63 -14.50 6.73 -38.31
CA ASP A 63 -15.95 6.58 -38.05
C ASP A 63 -16.32 6.56 -36.55
N LEU A 64 -15.37 6.86 -35.67
CA LEU A 64 -15.54 6.87 -34.21
C LEU A 64 -15.47 8.30 -33.65
N ASP A 65 -16.53 8.71 -32.94
CA ASP A 65 -16.55 9.97 -32.19
C ASP A 65 -15.62 9.88 -30.96
N PRO A 66 -14.53 10.66 -30.92
CA PRO A 66 -13.60 10.66 -29.80
C PRO A 66 -14.26 11.08 -28.48
N MET A 67 -15.29 11.92 -28.51
CA MET A 67 -15.93 12.44 -27.29
C MET A 67 -16.63 11.33 -26.51
N LYS A 68 -17.31 10.40 -27.20
CA LYS A 68 -17.93 9.22 -26.56
C LYS A 68 -16.91 8.28 -25.92
N LEU A 69 -15.71 8.16 -26.51
CA LEU A 69 -14.65 7.34 -25.95
C LEU A 69 -13.98 7.99 -24.73
N LEU A 70 -13.99 9.32 -24.65
CA LEU A 70 -13.41 10.08 -23.55
C LEU A 70 -14.28 10.07 -22.28
N GLU A 71 -15.59 9.87 -22.39
CA GLU A 71 -16.50 9.78 -21.22
C GLU A 71 -16.13 8.61 -20.29
N ILE A 72 -15.65 7.50 -20.84
CA ILE A 72 -15.24 6.30 -20.08
C ILE A 72 -13.94 6.53 -19.28
N VAL A 73 -13.14 7.54 -19.63
CA VAL A 73 -11.81 7.79 -19.03
C VAL A 73 -11.88 8.80 -17.86
N ASN A 74 -13.00 9.49 -17.68
CA ASN A 74 -13.13 10.61 -16.72
C ASN A 74 -13.71 10.25 -15.36
N THR A 75 -13.78 8.97 -15.00
CA THR A 75 -14.28 8.56 -13.69
C THR A 75 -13.33 9.00 -12.58
N SER A 76 -13.89 9.62 -11.54
CA SER A 76 -13.17 9.96 -10.31
C SER A 76 -12.82 8.69 -9.53
N ILE A 77 -11.71 8.74 -8.78
CA ILE A 77 -11.26 7.62 -7.94
C ILE A 77 -12.31 7.28 -6.89
N SER A 78 -12.71 6.01 -6.82
CA SER A 78 -13.55 5.52 -5.72
C SER A 78 -12.72 5.15 -4.49
N GLU A 79 -13.36 5.05 -3.32
CA GLU A 79 -12.66 4.57 -2.12
C GLU A 79 -12.21 3.11 -2.25
N GLU A 80 -12.92 2.29 -3.04
CA GLU A 80 -12.50 0.91 -3.30
C GLU A 80 -11.18 0.87 -4.05
N GLU A 81 -11.03 1.69 -5.10
CA GLU A 81 -9.79 1.74 -5.89
C GLU A 81 -8.57 2.19 -5.07
N PHE A 82 -8.80 3.04 -4.05
CA PHE A 82 -7.73 3.41 -3.11
C PHE A 82 -7.31 2.22 -2.23
N SER A 83 -8.27 1.43 -1.76
CA SER A 83 -7.99 0.23 -0.97
C SER A 83 -7.22 -0.81 -1.78
N GLU A 84 -7.64 -1.04 -3.03
CA GLU A 84 -6.96 -1.96 -3.94
C GLU A 84 -5.50 -1.58 -4.15
N GLU A 85 -5.22 -0.30 -4.37
CA GLU A 85 -3.84 0.18 -4.56
C GLU A 85 -3.02 0.11 -3.27
N ALA A 86 -3.63 0.32 -2.11
CA ALA A 86 -2.98 0.16 -0.81
C ALA A 86 -2.56 -1.29 -0.51
N GLU A 87 -3.19 -2.26 -1.16
CA GLU A 87 -2.93 -3.69 -0.98
C GLU A 87 -1.87 -4.24 -1.96
N THR A 88 -1.48 -3.47 -2.99
CA THR A 88 -0.44 -3.89 -3.93
C THR A 88 0.94 -3.82 -3.29
N ILE A 89 1.90 -4.62 -3.80
CA ILE A 89 3.31 -4.56 -3.38
C ILE A 89 3.88 -3.15 -3.58
N GLU A 90 3.49 -2.47 -4.66
CA GLU A 90 3.95 -1.12 -5.00
C GLU A 90 3.37 -0.07 -4.06
N GLY A 91 2.09 -0.20 -3.71
CA GLY A 91 1.40 0.62 -2.72
C GLY A 91 2.03 0.46 -1.34
N ILE A 92 2.14 -0.79 -0.86
CA ILE A 92 2.77 -1.13 0.43
C ILE A 92 4.23 -0.68 0.45
N GLY A 93 4.98 -0.82 -0.65
CA GLY A 93 6.35 -0.34 -0.75
C GLY A 93 6.48 1.18 -0.68
N PHE A 94 5.52 1.92 -1.23
CA PHE A 94 5.51 3.37 -1.05
C PHE A 94 5.09 3.80 0.36
N LEU A 95 4.12 3.12 0.96
CA LEU A 95 3.76 3.33 2.35
C LEU A 95 4.94 3.02 3.29
N ALA A 96 5.71 1.96 3.00
CA ALA A 96 6.97 1.65 3.66
C ALA A 96 8.00 2.78 3.52
N TYR A 97 8.13 3.38 2.34
CA TYR A 97 8.99 4.55 2.16
C TYR A 97 8.56 5.72 3.07
N LEU A 98 7.28 6.08 3.10
CA LEU A 98 6.76 7.16 3.94
C LEU A 98 6.99 6.90 5.43
N SER A 99 6.82 5.65 5.86
CA SER A 99 7.08 5.22 7.24
C SER A 99 8.56 5.21 7.62
N LEU A 100 9.46 4.92 6.67
CA LEU A 100 10.89 4.78 6.95
C LEU A 100 11.67 6.09 6.84
N ARG A 101 11.30 6.99 5.91
CA ARG A 101 12.08 8.20 5.56
C ARG A 101 12.39 9.12 6.73
N HIS A 102 11.57 9.10 7.78
CA HIS A 102 11.76 9.95 8.97
C HIS A 102 12.88 9.48 9.89
N LEU A 103 13.15 8.17 9.94
CA LEU A 103 14.18 7.58 10.80
C LEU A 103 15.36 6.99 10.00
N HIS A 104 15.19 6.81 8.70
CA HIS A 104 16.17 6.28 7.76
C HIS A 104 16.20 7.15 6.50
N PRO A 105 16.70 8.41 6.57
CA PRO A 105 16.69 9.35 5.45
C PRO A 105 17.51 8.89 4.24
N GLU A 106 18.40 7.92 4.42
CA GLU A 106 19.18 7.26 3.37
C GLU A 106 18.37 6.25 2.54
N ILE A 107 17.20 5.84 3.02
CA ILE A 107 16.33 4.92 2.29
C ILE A 107 15.61 5.71 1.19
N SER A 108 16.02 5.47 -0.05
CA SER A 108 15.28 5.92 -1.22
C SER A 108 13.96 5.16 -1.36
N LYS A 109 13.04 5.73 -2.14
CA LYS A 109 11.80 5.06 -2.53
C LYS A 109 12.06 3.70 -3.17
N ASP A 110 13.07 3.59 -4.03
CA ASP A 110 13.40 2.33 -4.71
C ASP A 110 13.91 1.28 -3.72
N ASN A 111 14.71 1.70 -2.74
CA ASN A 111 15.15 0.81 -1.66
C ASN A 111 13.95 0.29 -0.86
N ALA A 112 12.97 1.15 -0.55
CA ALA A 112 11.77 0.75 0.17
C ALA A 112 10.89 -0.24 -0.63
N LEU A 113 10.79 -0.08 -1.95
CA LEU A 113 10.11 -1.04 -2.82
C LEU A 113 10.81 -2.41 -2.81
N MET A 114 12.15 -2.43 -2.77
CA MET A 114 12.91 -3.69 -2.68
C MET A 114 12.82 -4.37 -1.30
N ILE A 115 12.50 -3.61 -0.25
CA ILE A 115 12.28 -4.16 1.10
C ILE A 115 10.98 -4.99 1.12
N VAL A 116 9.95 -4.59 0.36
CA VAL A 116 8.66 -5.27 0.32
C VAL A 116 8.68 -6.41 -0.70
N THR A 117 8.60 -7.63 -0.22
CA THR A 117 8.57 -8.85 -1.01
C THR A 117 7.32 -9.66 -0.68
N PRO A 118 6.85 -10.56 -1.58
CA PRO A 118 5.72 -11.44 -1.28
C PRO A 118 5.90 -12.25 0.01
N SER A 119 7.15 -12.55 0.39
CA SER A 119 7.49 -13.31 1.59
C SER A 119 7.45 -12.52 2.90
N ASN A 120 7.43 -11.18 2.86
CA ASN A 120 7.44 -10.33 4.05
C ASN A 120 6.36 -9.24 4.07
N ILE A 121 5.56 -9.14 3.00
CA ILE A 121 4.55 -8.11 2.79
C ILE A 121 3.60 -7.98 3.98
N GLU A 122 3.10 -9.10 4.51
CA GLU A 122 2.19 -9.11 5.67
C GLU A 122 2.83 -8.46 6.91
N LYS A 123 4.11 -8.77 7.18
CA LYS A 123 4.84 -8.21 8.32
C LYS A 123 5.13 -6.72 8.14
N VAL A 124 5.36 -6.29 6.91
CA VAL A 124 5.52 -4.87 6.59
C VAL A 124 4.18 -4.15 6.79
N THR A 125 3.08 -4.70 6.30
CA THR A 125 1.74 -4.14 6.49
C THR A 125 1.39 -4.00 7.97
N GLU A 126 1.65 -5.02 8.79
CA GLU A 126 1.48 -4.95 10.25
C GLU A 126 2.36 -3.86 10.89
N ALA A 127 3.57 -3.64 10.37
CA ALA A 127 4.45 -2.58 10.89
C ALA A 127 3.98 -1.17 10.53
N LEU A 128 3.31 -1.01 9.38
CA LEU A 128 2.73 0.25 8.89
C LEU A 128 1.45 0.62 9.62
N PHE A 129 0.63 -0.39 9.90
CA PHE A 129 -0.65 -0.29 10.60
C PHE A 129 -0.58 -1.13 11.87
N PRO A 130 0.24 -0.73 12.87
CA PRO A 130 0.32 -1.46 14.11
C PRO A 130 -1.07 -1.46 14.74
N ALA A 131 -1.70 -2.64 14.79
CA ALA A 131 -3.03 -2.79 15.36
C ALA A 131 -3.08 -2.05 16.71
N SER A 132 -4.09 -1.20 16.88
CA SER A 132 -4.42 -0.66 18.20
C SER A 132 -4.48 -1.83 19.15
N LEU A 133 -3.55 -1.89 20.11
CA LEU A 133 -3.47 -2.91 21.16
C LEU A 133 -4.66 -2.78 22.11
N GLU A 134 -5.88 -2.94 21.61
CA GLU A 134 -7.11 -3.12 22.39
C GLU A 134 -7.89 -4.36 21.97
N ASP A 135 -7.52 -5.07 20.89
CA ASP A 135 -8.07 -6.40 20.58
C ASP A 135 -7.06 -7.52 20.89
N GLU A 136 -6.71 -7.69 22.17
CA GLU A 136 -6.34 -9.01 22.70
C GLU A 136 -7.58 -9.93 22.74
N VAL A 137 -8.15 -10.25 21.58
CA VAL A 137 -9.09 -11.37 21.47
C VAL A 137 -8.27 -12.65 21.45
N LYS A 138 -8.02 -13.18 22.65
CA LYS A 138 -7.69 -14.57 23.02
C LYS A 138 -7.69 -15.54 21.82
N LYS A 139 -6.59 -15.62 21.07
CA LYS A 139 -6.36 -16.76 20.16
C LYS A 139 -5.99 -17.96 21.02
N LYS A 140 -6.98 -18.83 21.28
CA LYS A 140 -6.77 -20.15 21.88
C LYS A 140 -5.72 -20.92 21.05
N PRO A 141 -4.78 -21.66 21.68
CA PRO A 141 -3.77 -22.41 20.95
C PRO A 141 -4.43 -23.54 20.15
N VAL A 142 -4.27 -23.51 18.82
CA VAL A 142 -4.63 -24.61 17.93
C VAL A 142 -3.65 -25.76 18.17
N ASN A 143 -4.11 -26.74 18.95
CA ASN A 143 -3.39 -27.96 19.27
C ASN A 143 -3.21 -28.80 17.99
N ARG A 144 -2.05 -28.69 17.32
CA ARG A 144 -1.67 -29.56 16.20
C ARG A 144 -1.32 -30.95 16.74
N ARG A 145 -2.33 -31.83 16.83
CA ARG A 145 -2.09 -33.28 17.03
C ARG A 145 -1.39 -33.85 15.79
N LYS A 146 -0.23 -34.47 16.00
CA LYS A 146 0.56 -35.22 15.01
C LYS A 146 -0.27 -36.36 14.39
N PRO A 147 -0.11 -36.70 13.10
CA PRO A 147 -0.73 -37.88 12.53
C PRO A 147 -0.02 -39.14 13.04
N SER A 148 -0.77 -40.03 13.69
CA SER A 148 -0.31 -41.37 14.06
C SER A 148 -0.38 -42.30 12.86
N HIS A 149 0.79 -42.66 12.32
CA HIS A 149 0.95 -43.71 11.32
C HIS A 149 0.67 -45.07 11.99
N LYS A 150 -0.44 -45.73 11.63
CA LYS A 150 -0.62 -47.16 11.93
C LYS A 150 -0.22 -47.95 10.69
N LEU A 151 0.93 -48.63 10.78
CA LEU A 151 1.24 -49.74 9.88
C LEU A 151 0.34 -50.93 10.25
N GLN A 152 -0.29 -51.50 9.22
CA GLN A 152 -0.94 -52.80 9.25
C GLN A 152 0.14 -53.88 9.24
N GLN A 153 0.15 -54.78 10.23
CA GLN A 153 0.38 -56.22 10.10
C GLN A 153 -0.36 -56.92 11.23
#